data_AF-A0A4Q6IBM3-F1
#
_entry.id   AF-A0A4Q6IBM3-F1
#
_cell.length_a   1.000
_cell.length_b   1.000
_cell.length_c   1.000
_cell.angle_alpha   90.00
_cell.angle_beta   90.00
_cell.angle_gamma   90.00
#
_symmetry.space_group_name_H-M   'P 1'
#
loop_
_entity.id
_entity.type
_entity.pdbx_description
1 polymer ?
#
loop_
_entity_poly.entity_id
_entity_poly.type
_entity_poly.pdbx_seq_one_letter_code
_entity_poly.pdbx_strand_id
1 'polypeptide(L)'
;MKLLCHLDNIMIKFSAIGIVFSFIALFASNAFSSPVPIDFSNESEMAGFYASAQYNIGFPKFSPISAKYKTDEKSEKELTLFSLKEEIETIDLKKAEDFKKGYSPVYNRSYTGFSGAIGYSGGGLRVELEGSFTRFDVDKQKYKNPDGHRYFALSKDSEIKSSDNPPPPKENNYVVMKNEGFNAISLMFNACYDMIIGSSSIVPNACIGIGQGIIKFLGGTNIHTLFKAKLGLGLLISPKTILFANGYYVKSKDNAFTNLSVQYPVEISAAPKHIDPTVYFNADNYGCEVGLRFIL
;
A
#
# COMPACT_ATOMS: atom_id res chain seq x y z
N MET A 1 -8.33 -22.29 7.71
CA MET A 1 -8.79 -21.56 8.92
C MET A 1 -7.69 -21.31 9.96
N LYS A 2 -6.79 -22.26 10.25
CA LYS A 2 -5.66 -22.07 11.19
C LYS A 2 -4.57 -21.07 10.74
N LEU A 3 -4.44 -20.78 9.44
CA LEU A 3 -3.43 -19.85 8.90
C LEU A 3 -3.84 -18.35 9.02
N LEU A 4 -5.14 -18.05 8.96
CA LEU A 4 -5.66 -16.68 9.06
C LEU A 4 -5.49 -16.12 10.48
N CYS A 5 -5.84 -16.91 11.51
CA CYS A 5 -5.59 -16.54 12.90
C CYS A 5 -4.09 -16.40 13.23
N HIS A 6 -3.21 -17.08 12.50
CA HIS A 6 -1.77 -16.97 12.76
C HIS A 6 -1.22 -15.61 12.29
N LEU A 7 -1.74 -15.07 11.18
CA LEU A 7 -1.32 -13.79 10.60
C LEU A 7 -1.85 -12.58 11.39
N ASP A 8 -3.08 -12.63 11.91
CA ASP A 8 -3.61 -11.56 12.76
C ASP A 8 -2.84 -11.47 14.09
N ASN A 9 -2.47 -12.62 14.65
CA ASN A 9 -1.66 -12.70 15.87
C ASN A 9 -0.19 -12.28 15.63
N ILE A 10 0.30 -12.42 14.39
CA ILE A 10 1.60 -11.89 13.97
C ILE A 10 1.53 -10.36 13.78
N MET A 11 0.45 -9.82 13.21
CA MET A 11 0.27 -8.38 13.01
C MET A 11 0.15 -7.60 14.33
N ILE A 12 -0.56 -8.13 15.32
CA ILE A 12 -0.62 -7.54 16.67
C ILE A 12 0.76 -7.59 17.35
N LYS A 13 1.49 -8.70 17.17
CA LYS A 13 2.86 -8.83 17.68
C LYS A 13 3.85 -7.90 16.98
N PHE A 14 3.73 -7.65 15.67
CA PHE A 14 4.58 -6.68 14.96
C PHE A 14 4.30 -5.23 15.37
N SER A 15 3.03 -4.88 15.64
CA SER A 15 2.67 -3.58 16.21
C SER A 15 3.28 -3.39 17.61
N ALA A 16 3.19 -4.42 18.46
CA ALA A 16 3.83 -4.41 19.77
C ALA A 16 5.37 -4.39 19.70
N ILE A 17 5.98 -5.13 18.76
CA ILE A 17 7.43 -5.14 18.53
C ILE A 17 7.90 -3.78 18.01
N GLY A 18 7.13 -3.10 17.15
CA GLY A 18 7.43 -1.75 16.69
C GLY A 18 7.41 -0.72 17.83
N ILE A 19 6.43 -0.82 18.73
CA ILE A 19 6.37 0.01 19.95
C ILE A 19 7.55 -0.30 20.87
N VAL A 20 7.89 -1.59 21.07
CA VAL A 20 9.03 -2.01 21.89
C VAL A 20 10.36 -1.57 21.29
N PHE A 21 10.55 -1.65 19.97
CA PHE A 21 11.73 -1.11 19.29
C PHE A 21 11.82 0.42 19.42
N SER A 22 10.67 1.11 19.35
CA SER A 22 10.62 2.56 19.59
C SER A 22 10.98 2.92 21.04
N PHE A 23 10.60 2.08 22.01
CA PHE A 23 11.03 2.23 23.42
C PHE A 23 12.52 1.89 23.62
N ILE A 24 13.05 0.84 22.98
CA ILE A 24 14.47 0.49 23.05
C ILE A 24 15.34 1.59 22.43
N ALA A 25 14.88 2.22 21.33
CA ALA A 25 15.55 3.40 20.75
C ALA A 25 15.54 4.62 21.69
N LEU A 26 14.49 4.79 22.50
CA LEU A 26 14.43 5.85 23.52
C LEU A 26 15.39 5.60 24.70
N PHE A 27 15.66 4.34 25.05
CA PHE A 27 16.57 3.95 26.16
C PHE A 27 18.03 3.71 25.76
N ALA A 28 18.36 3.60 24.47
CA ALA A 28 19.74 3.45 23.99
C ALA A 28 20.58 4.76 24.05
N SER A 29 19.96 5.87 24.48
CA SER A 29 20.57 7.20 24.58
C SER A 29 21.78 7.29 25.55
N ASN A 30 22.00 6.27 26.38
CA ASN A 30 23.12 6.25 27.34
C ASN A 30 24.32 5.37 26.92
N ALA A 31 24.29 4.67 25.78
CA ALA A 31 25.35 3.72 25.41
C ALA A 31 26.42 4.29 24.46
N PHE A 32 26.22 5.46 23.85
CA PHE A 32 27.14 6.05 22.86
C PHE A 32 27.30 7.57 22.99
N SER A 33 27.47 8.10 24.21
CA SER A 33 27.87 9.51 24.37
C SER A 33 29.39 9.65 24.19
N SER A 34 29.83 10.03 22.98
CA SER A 34 31.15 10.65 22.81
C SER A 34 31.13 12.05 23.44
N PRO A 35 32.15 12.47 24.20
CA PRO A 35 32.09 13.67 25.05
C PRO A 35 32.55 14.97 24.33
N VAL A 36 32.68 14.96 23.01
CA VAL A 36 33.22 16.12 22.28
C VAL A 36 32.09 17.09 21.90
N PRO A 37 32.18 18.39 22.26
CA PRO A 37 31.22 19.39 21.80
C PRO A 37 31.32 19.56 20.27
N ILE A 38 30.18 19.43 19.60
CA ILE A 38 30.05 19.43 18.15
C ILE A 38 29.95 20.88 17.64
N ASP A 39 30.89 21.26 16.77
CA ASP A 39 30.96 22.50 16.01
C ASP A 39 30.22 22.34 14.65
N PHE A 40 29.06 22.99 14.54
CA PHE A 40 28.18 22.95 13.37
C PHE A 40 28.73 23.67 12.13
N SER A 41 29.96 24.19 12.18
CA SER A 41 30.63 24.81 11.02
C SER A 41 31.39 23.80 10.14
N ASN A 42 31.57 22.54 10.57
CA ASN A 42 32.34 21.53 9.85
C ASN A 42 31.48 20.36 9.32
N GLU A 43 31.59 20.08 8.02
CA GLU A 43 30.92 18.96 7.33
C GLU A 43 31.23 17.56 7.92
N SER A 44 32.31 17.44 8.70
CA SER A 44 32.79 16.18 9.27
C SER A 44 31.98 15.69 10.47
N GLU A 45 31.15 16.54 11.10
CA GLU A 45 30.52 16.21 12.39
C GLU A 45 29.07 15.70 12.30
N MET A 46 28.49 15.67 11.09
CA MET A 46 27.23 14.96 10.79
C MET A 46 27.46 13.62 10.07
N ALA A 47 28.65 13.07 10.22
CA ALA A 47 28.99 11.75 9.72
C ALA A 47 28.67 10.70 10.78
N GLY A 48 27.81 9.74 10.45
CA GLY A 48 27.44 8.70 11.42
C GLY A 48 26.31 7.80 10.98
N PHE A 49 26.20 6.67 11.67
CA PHE A 49 25.02 5.83 11.59
C PHE A 49 23.85 6.55 12.27
N TYR A 50 22.65 6.31 11.77
CA TYR A 50 21.46 6.87 12.35
C TYR A 50 20.29 5.89 12.29
N ALA A 51 19.31 6.11 13.15
CA ALA A 51 18.00 5.49 13.07
C ALA A 51 16.93 6.58 12.94
N SER A 52 15.83 6.30 12.24
CA SER A 52 14.69 7.19 12.15
C SER A 52 13.36 6.45 12.30
N ALA A 53 12.38 7.19 12.77
CA ALA A 53 10.99 6.78 12.80
C ALA A 53 10.13 7.93 12.28
N GLN A 54 9.17 7.63 11.41
CA GLN A 54 8.28 8.63 10.84
C GLN A 54 6.84 8.12 10.70
N TYR A 55 5.92 9.06 10.90
CA TYR A 55 4.51 8.88 10.63
C TYR A 55 4.20 9.39 9.22
N ASN A 56 3.40 8.62 8.48
CA ASN A 56 3.10 8.90 7.07
C ASN A 56 1.60 9.10 6.86
N ILE A 57 1.24 10.22 6.22
CA ILE A 57 -0.08 10.45 5.66
C ILE A 57 0.02 10.23 4.15
N GLY A 58 -0.80 9.33 3.61
CA GLY A 58 -0.79 8.95 2.20
C GLY A 58 -2.08 9.31 1.47
N PHE A 59 -1.96 9.67 0.20
CA PHE A 59 -3.05 9.98 -0.71
C PHE A 59 -2.96 9.06 -1.94
N PRO A 60 -3.99 8.26 -2.21
CA PRO A 60 -3.96 7.33 -3.34
C PRO A 60 -4.09 8.08 -4.68
N LYS A 61 -3.27 7.71 -5.66
CA LYS A 61 -3.38 8.12 -7.07
C LYS A 61 -3.56 6.89 -7.94
N PHE A 62 -4.61 6.14 -7.62
CA PHE A 62 -4.86 4.83 -8.20
C PHE A 62 -5.51 4.93 -9.58
N SER A 63 -5.13 4.04 -10.50
CA SER A 63 -5.80 3.95 -11.80
C SER A 63 -7.17 3.27 -11.68
N PRO A 64 -8.04 3.41 -12.69
CA PRO A 64 -9.16 2.50 -12.86
C PRO A 64 -8.68 1.03 -12.88
N ILE A 65 -9.54 0.14 -12.39
CA ILE A 65 -9.29 -1.30 -12.37
C ILE A 65 -9.77 -1.87 -13.70
N SER A 66 -8.95 -2.73 -14.29
CA SER A 66 -9.35 -3.59 -15.41
C SER A 66 -8.98 -5.03 -15.12
N ALA A 67 -9.71 -5.99 -15.68
CA ALA A 67 -9.47 -7.40 -15.45
C ALA A 67 -9.44 -8.15 -16.78
N LYS A 68 -8.52 -9.11 -16.88
CA LYS A 68 -8.41 -10.02 -18.01
C LYS A 68 -8.34 -11.45 -17.52
N TYR A 69 -8.70 -12.40 -18.36
CA TYR A 69 -8.49 -13.82 -18.11
C TYR A 69 -7.84 -14.47 -19.32
N LYS A 70 -7.07 -15.54 -19.06
CA LYS A 70 -6.48 -16.34 -20.13
C LYS A 70 -7.53 -17.29 -20.70
N THR A 71 -7.66 -17.28 -22.02
CA THR A 71 -8.48 -18.27 -22.74
C THR A 71 -7.64 -19.47 -23.19
N ASP A 72 -6.42 -19.19 -23.64
CA ASP A 72 -5.39 -20.15 -24.07
C ASP A 72 -4.00 -19.59 -23.69
N GLU A 73 -2.92 -20.35 -23.88
CA GLU A 73 -1.55 -19.94 -23.50
C GLU A 73 -1.08 -18.61 -24.11
N LYS A 74 -1.70 -18.17 -25.22
CA LYS A 74 -1.29 -16.97 -25.98
C LYS A 74 -2.35 -15.88 -26.07
N SER A 75 -3.55 -16.07 -25.52
CA SER A 75 -4.65 -15.11 -25.69
C SER A 75 -5.33 -14.74 -24.38
N GLU A 76 -5.40 -13.44 -24.12
CA GLU A 76 -6.15 -12.84 -23.02
C GLU A 76 -7.42 -12.16 -23.53
N LYS A 77 -8.51 -12.28 -22.78
CA LYS A 77 -9.77 -11.57 -23.02
C LYS A 77 -10.11 -10.69 -21.84
N GLU A 78 -10.70 -9.54 -22.11
CA GLU A 78 -11.16 -8.62 -21.07
C GLU A 78 -12.40 -9.17 -20.37
N LEU A 79 -12.50 -8.88 -19.08
CA LEU A 79 -13.69 -9.11 -18.28
C LEU A 79 -14.41 -7.78 -18.08
N THR A 80 -15.73 -7.80 -18.21
CA THR A 80 -16.56 -6.65 -17.86
C THR A 80 -16.77 -6.63 -16.35
N LEU A 81 -16.53 -5.47 -15.72
CA LEU A 81 -16.70 -5.27 -14.29
C LEU A 81 -18.08 -4.70 -13.99
N PHE A 82 -18.69 -5.12 -12.87
CA PHE A 82 -19.97 -4.63 -12.39
C PHE A 82 -19.93 -4.38 -10.88
N SER A 83 -20.21 -3.17 -10.43
CA SER A 83 -20.37 -2.85 -9.01
C SER A 83 -21.72 -3.32 -8.49
N LEU A 84 -21.81 -3.62 -7.19
CA LEU A 84 -23.09 -3.76 -6.53
C LEU A 84 -23.87 -2.43 -6.57
N LYS A 85 -25.20 -2.46 -6.61
CA LYS A 85 -26.03 -1.25 -6.52
C LYS A 85 -25.99 -0.65 -5.11
N GLU A 86 -26.13 0.67 -5.02
CA GLU A 86 -25.94 1.42 -3.76
C GLU A 86 -27.14 1.26 -2.82
N GLU A 87 -28.32 1.05 -3.38
CA GLU A 87 -29.61 0.95 -2.71
C GLU A 87 -29.87 -0.39 -2.01
N ILE A 88 -28.98 -1.37 -2.18
CA ILE A 88 -29.12 -2.71 -1.61
C ILE A 88 -28.83 -2.69 -0.11
N GLU A 89 -29.74 -3.27 0.67
CA GLU A 89 -29.62 -3.37 2.13
C GLU A 89 -29.09 -4.74 2.57
N THR A 90 -29.41 -5.80 1.84
CA THR A 90 -28.93 -7.17 2.09
C THR A 90 -28.14 -7.68 0.90
N ILE A 91 -26.89 -8.09 1.13
CA ILE A 91 -26.02 -8.56 0.04
C ILE A 91 -26.37 -10.01 -0.28
N ASP A 92 -26.96 -10.25 -1.46
CA ASP A 92 -27.09 -11.58 -2.06
C ASP A 92 -26.33 -11.64 -3.38
N LEU A 93 -25.14 -12.23 -3.35
CA LEU A 93 -24.24 -12.29 -4.49
C LEU A 93 -24.76 -13.18 -5.64
N LYS A 94 -25.88 -13.90 -5.45
CA LYS A 94 -26.52 -14.73 -6.48
C LYS A 94 -27.47 -13.96 -7.39
N LYS A 95 -27.88 -12.75 -6.99
CA LYS A 95 -28.82 -11.93 -7.75
C LYS A 95 -28.06 -11.07 -8.77
N ALA A 96 -28.18 -11.38 -10.05
CA ALA A 96 -27.56 -10.57 -11.11
C ALA A 96 -28.15 -9.15 -11.16
N GLU A 97 -29.44 -9.00 -10.86
CA GLU A 97 -30.15 -7.72 -10.86
C GLU A 97 -29.57 -6.72 -9.85
N ASP A 98 -28.83 -7.18 -8.85
CA ASP A 98 -28.19 -6.36 -7.83
C ASP A 98 -26.90 -5.69 -8.31
N PHE A 99 -26.41 -6.05 -9.51
CA PHE A 99 -25.20 -5.49 -10.08
C PHE A 99 -25.51 -4.44 -11.17
N LYS A 100 -24.67 -3.40 -11.23
CA LYS A 100 -24.68 -2.36 -12.27
C LYS A 100 -23.34 -2.35 -13.00
N LYS A 101 -23.36 -2.11 -14.31
CA LYS A 101 -22.16 -2.12 -15.15
C LYS A 101 -21.18 -1.03 -14.75
N GLY A 102 -19.89 -1.36 -14.75
CA GLY A 102 -18.78 -0.51 -14.35
C GLY A 102 -18.38 -0.75 -12.88
N TYR A 103 -17.10 -0.58 -12.58
CA TYR A 103 -16.57 -0.59 -11.23
C TYR A 103 -15.44 0.44 -11.12
N SER A 104 -15.66 1.47 -10.30
CA SER A 104 -14.71 2.56 -10.09
C SER A 104 -14.64 2.90 -8.60
N PRO A 105 -13.96 2.07 -7.79
CA PRO A 105 -13.85 2.30 -6.36
C PRO A 105 -13.05 3.58 -6.07
N VAL A 106 -13.49 4.31 -5.05
CA VAL A 106 -12.73 5.41 -4.46
C VAL A 106 -12.03 4.87 -3.22
N TYR A 107 -10.79 5.32 -2.96
CA TYR A 107 -10.02 4.87 -1.81
C TYR A 107 -9.81 6.03 -0.85
N ASN A 108 -9.93 5.72 0.44
CA ASN A 108 -9.65 6.64 1.53
C ASN A 108 -8.17 6.98 1.61
N ARG A 109 -7.87 8.13 2.19
CA ARG A 109 -6.50 8.50 2.55
C ARG A 109 -5.97 7.57 3.63
N SER A 110 -4.67 7.31 3.61
CA SER A 110 -3.98 6.54 4.64
C SER A 110 -3.55 7.47 5.78
N TYR A 111 -4.07 7.24 6.98
CA TYR A 111 -3.66 7.93 8.22
C TYR A 111 -2.97 7.00 9.22
N THR A 112 -2.64 5.78 8.81
CA THR A 112 -2.02 4.76 9.67
C THR A 112 -0.65 4.35 9.17
N GLY A 113 -0.11 5.10 8.21
CA GLY A 113 1.20 4.81 7.63
C GLY A 113 2.30 5.08 8.65
N PHE A 114 3.27 4.17 8.71
CA PHE A 114 4.44 4.31 9.57
C PHE A 114 5.67 3.74 8.84
N SER A 115 6.80 4.41 8.99
CA SER A 115 8.09 3.88 8.53
C SER A 115 9.14 3.97 9.64
N GLY A 116 10.06 3.01 9.61
CA GLY A 116 11.32 3.08 10.34
C GLY A 116 12.47 2.93 9.37
N ALA A 117 13.59 3.58 9.64
CA ALA A 117 14.77 3.43 8.82
C ALA A 117 16.06 3.40 9.64
N ILE A 118 17.07 2.77 9.05
CA ILE A 118 18.46 2.84 9.51
C ILE A 118 19.31 3.32 8.34
N GLY A 119 20.35 4.08 8.62
CA GLY A 119 21.18 4.62 7.56
C GLY A 119 22.51 5.14 8.02
N TYR A 120 23.26 5.66 7.07
CA TYR A 120 24.53 6.36 7.29
C TYR A 120 24.48 7.71 6.59
N SER A 121 24.92 8.76 7.27
CA SER A 121 25.04 10.13 6.76
C SER A 121 26.50 10.54 6.76
N GLY A 122 26.94 11.35 5.80
CA GLY A 122 28.27 11.96 5.79
C GLY A 122 28.47 12.87 4.58
N GLY A 123 29.02 14.08 4.79
CA GLY A 123 29.30 15.04 3.71
C GLY A 123 28.07 15.40 2.87
N GLY A 124 26.91 15.55 3.51
CA GLY A 124 25.62 15.81 2.85
C GLY A 124 24.99 14.60 2.15
N LEU A 125 25.73 13.54 1.86
CA LEU A 125 25.18 12.30 1.31
C LEU A 125 24.63 11.42 2.42
N ARG A 126 23.49 10.78 2.18
CA ARG A 126 22.87 9.85 3.11
C ARG A 126 22.31 8.63 2.40
N VAL A 127 22.57 7.44 2.93
CA VAL A 127 21.98 6.18 2.48
C VAL A 127 21.08 5.60 3.57
N GLU A 128 19.91 5.11 3.18
CA GLU A 128 18.83 4.74 4.10
C GLU A 128 18.19 3.43 3.66
N LEU A 129 18.07 2.48 4.59
CA LEU A 129 17.19 1.32 4.45
C LEU A 129 15.91 1.60 5.25
N GLU A 130 14.81 1.82 4.54
CA GLU A 130 13.49 2.16 5.10
C GLU A 130 12.53 0.98 4.98
N GLY A 131 11.97 0.53 6.10
CA GLY A 131 10.79 -0.33 6.13
C GLY A 131 9.53 0.50 6.35
N SER A 132 8.47 0.28 5.55
CA SER A 132 7.21 1.02 5.69
C SER A 132 5.97 0.14 5.63
N PHE A 133 4.91 0.60 6.28
CA PHE A 133 3.57 0.05 6.19
C PHE A 133 2.60 1.13 5.70
N THR A 134 1.77 0.81 4.69
CA THR A 134 0.76 1.71 4.13
C THR A 134 -0.54 0.97 3.84
N ARG A 135 -1.68 1.58 4.19
CA ARG A 135 -3.01 1.00 3.93
C ARG A 135 -3.99 2.05 3.41
N PHE A 136 -4.66 1.74 2.30
CA PHE A 136 -5.77 2.51 1.74
C PHE A 136 -7.02 1.62 1.72
N ASP A 137 -8.04 1.96 2.50
CA ASP A 137 -9.31 1.24 2.47
C ASP A 137 -10.23 1.79 1.37
N VAL A 138 -11.18 0.98 0.91
CA VAL A 138 -12.20 1.42 -0.04
C VAL A 138 -13.16 2.37 0.68
N ASP A 139 -13.51 3.47 0.03
CA ASP A 139 -14.50 4.41 0.54
C ASP A 139 -15.90 3.75 0.49
N LYS A 140 -16.67 3.91 1.58
CA LYS A 140 -18.01 3.34 1.66
C LYS A 140 -18.95 3.92 0.60
N GLN A 141 -18.66 5.12 0.10
CA GLN A 141 -19.50 5.87 -0.82
C GLN A 141 -20.96 5.94 -0.29
N LYS A 142 -21.93 6.01 -1.20
CA LYS A 142 -23.37 6.14 -0.87
C LYS A 142 -24.07 4.80 -0.63
N TYR A 143 -23.32 3.70 -0.42
CA TYR A 143 -23.91 2.38 -0.22
C TYR A 143 -24.69 2.31 1.10
N LYS A 144 -25.94 1.86 1.02
CA LYS A 144 -26.78 1.58 2.19
C LYS A 144 -26.19 0.45 3.03
N ASN A 145 -25.90 -0.69 2.40
CA ASN A 145 -25.22 -1.79 3.08
C ASN A 145 -23.77 -1.38 3.45
N PRO A 146 -23.31 -1.62 4.68
CA PRO A 146 -21.97 -1.25 5.12
C PRO A 146 -20.84 -1.86 4.28
N ASP A 147 -21.03 -3.04 3.70
CA ASP A 147 -20.01 -3.77 2.95
C ASP A 147 -20.26 -3.78 1.43
N GLY A 148 -21.36 -3.20 0.94
CA GLY A 148 -21.75 -3.28 -0.48
C GLY A 148 -20.68 -2.74 -1.43
N HIS A 149 -20.01 -1.65 -1.04
CA HIS A 149 -18.92 -1.01 -1.78
C HIS A 149 -17.69 -1.91 -2.01
N ARG A 150 -17.56 -2.99 -1.24
CA ARG A 150 -16.44 -3.93 -1.34
C ARG A 150 -16.66 -4.99 -2.42
N TYR A 151 -17.89 -5.27 -2.83
CA TYR A 151 -18.18 -6.37 -3.76
C TYR A 151 -18.37 -5.88 -5.20
N PHE A 152 -17.80 -6.60 -6.14
CA PHE A 152 -18.00 -6.38 -7.57
C PHE A 152 -17.94 -7.71 -8.33
N ALA A 153 -18.68 -7.79 -9.42
CA ALA A 153 -18.73 -8.95 -10.29
C ALA A 153 -17.83 -8.76 -11.53
N LEU A 154 -17.35 -9.90 -12.04
CA LEU A 154 -16.66 -10.03 -13.30
C LEU A 154 -17.48 -10.93 -14.22
N SER A 155 -17.77 -10.47 -15.44
CA SER A 155 -18.43 -11.26 -16.49
C SER A 155 -17.57 -11.33 -17.74
N LYS A 156 -17.69 -12.44 -18.48
CA LYS A 156 -17.08 -12.57 -19.81
C LYS A 156 -17.84 -11.78 -20.88
N ASP A 157 -19.11 -11.51 -20.62
CA ASP A 157 -19.99 -10.81 -21.55
C ASP A 157 -20.15 -9.34 -21.16
N SER A 158 -20.77 -8.55 -22.04
CA SER A 158 -21.05 -7.13 -21.80
C SER A 158 -22.13 -6.89 -20.75
N GLU A 159 -22.88 -7.92 -20.38
CA GLU A 159 -24.00 -7.92 -19.43
C GLU A 159 -23.93 -9.16 -18.52
N ILE A 160 -24.44 -9.04 -17.29
CA ILE A 160 -24.61 -10.18 -16.40
C ILE A 160 -25.92 -10.86 -16.73
N LYS A 161 -25.85 -12.17 -16.93
CA LYS A 161 -27.01 -13.03 -17.09
C LYS A 161 -27.12 -13.90 -15.83
N SER A 162 -28.31 -13.93 -15.23
CA SER A 162 -28.68 -14.93 -14.22
C SER A 162 -30.12 -15.36 -14.47
N SER A 163 -30.37 -16.67 -14.45
CA SER A 163 -31.72 -17.22 -14.66
C SER A 163 -32.21 -17.89 -13.37
N ASP A 164 -33.22 -17.27 -12.76
CA ASP A 164 -33.95 -17.82 -11.62
C ASP A 164 -35.18 -18.69 -12.02
N ASN A 165 -35.25 -19.19 -13.28
CA ASN A 165 -36.17 -20.20 -13.93
C ASN A 165 -37.18 -19.66 -14.99
N PRO A 166 -37.68 -20.45 -16.00
CA PRO A 166 -37.14 -21.56 -16.83
C PRO A 166 -37.42 -21.42 -18.38
N PRO A 167 -36.99 -22.33 -19.32
CA PRO A 167 -36.30 -23.64 -19.22
C PRO A 167 -34.77 -23.61 -19.53
N PRO A 168 -34.04 -24.74 -19.39
CA PRO A 168 -32.58 -24.82 -19.52
C PRO A 168 -32.03 -24.38 -20.90
N PRO A 169 -30.78 -23.89 -20.95
CA PRO A 169 -29.82 -23.82 -19.84
C PRO A 169 -29.91 -22.51 -19.06
N LYS A 170 -29.68 -22.56 -17.74
CA LYS A 170 -29.35 -21.35 -16.96
C LYS A 170 -28.09 -20.74 -17.60
N GLU A 171 -28.11 -19.46 -17.93
CA GLU A 171 -26.96 -18.77 -18.55
C GLU A 171 -26.22 -17.90 -17.53
N ASN A 172 -25.74 -18.50 -16.44
CA ASN A 172 -24.95 -17.76 -15.45
C ASN A 172 -23.53 -17.53 -15.98
N ASN A 173 -23.09 -16.27 -16.02
CA ASN A 173 -21.85 -15.88 -16.69
C ASN A 173 -20.88 -15.03 -15.85
N TYR A 174 -21.11 -14.90 -14.54
CA TYR A 174 -20.34 -14.01 -13.68
C TYR A 174 -19.75 -14.69 -12.44
N VAL A 175 -18.68 -14.10 -11.93
CA VAL A 175 -18.06 -14.39 -10.64
C VAL A 175 -18.00 -13.11 -9.81
N VAL A 176 -17.79 -13.23 -8.50
CA VAL A 176 -17.71 -12.08 -7.60
C VAL A 176 -16.34 -12.00 -6.93
N MET A 177 -15.83 -10.79 -6.77
CA MET A 177 -14.62 -10.49 -6.04
C MET A 177 -14.93 -9.50 -4.91
N LYS A 178 -14.07 -9.53 -3.89
CA LYS A 178 -14.13 -8.60 -2.76
C LYS A 178 -12.88 -7.72 -2.72
N ASN A 179 -13.09 -6.41 -2.65
CA ASN A 179 -12.08 -5.40 -2.48
C ASN A 179 -11.93 -5.02 -1.01
N GLU A 180 -10.89 -5.56 -0.38
CA GLU A 180 -10.52 -5.29 1.01
C GLU A 180 -9.67 -4.02 1.17
N GLY A 181 -9.50 -3.26 0.09
CA GLY A 181 -8.56 -2.16 0.02
C GLY A 181 -7.17 -2.61 -0.43
N PHE A 182 -6.25 -1.65 -0.40
CA PHE A 182 -4.84 -1.83 -0.73
C PHE A 182 -4.00 -1.79 0.55
N ASN A 183 -3.18 -2.80 0.76
CA ASN A 183 -2.26 -2.85 1.90
C ASN A 183 -0.86 -3.25 1.42
N ALA A 184 0.15 -2.48 1.78
CA ALA A 184 1.54 -2.70 1.39
C ALA A 184 2.48 -2.64 2.59
N ILE A 185 3.36 -3.64 2.67
CA ILE A 185 4.58 -3.59 3.47
C ILE A 185 5.73 -3.46 2.47
N SER A 186 6.57 -2.44 2.61
CA SER A 186 7.70 -2.22 1.71
C SER A 186 9.02 -2.12 2.44
N LEU A 187 10.07 -2.47 1.70
CA LEU A 187 11.46 -2.27 2.07
C LEU A 187 12.13 -1.49 0.93
N MET A 188 12.65 -0.31 1.25
CA MET A 188 13.19 0.66 0.31
C MET A 188 14.64 0.96 0.65
N PHE A 189 15.50 0.97 -0.36
CA PHE A 189 16.83 1.54 -0.27
C PHE A 189 16.80 2.95 -0.89
N ASN A 190 17.02 3.98 -0.07
CA ASN A 190 17.01 5.37 -0.49
C ASN A 190 18.42 5.95 -0.46
N ALA A 191 18.77 6.70 -1.51
CA ALA A 191 19.89 7.62 -1.53
C ALA A 191 19.34 9.05 -1.39
N CYS A 192 19.91 9.79 -0.47
CA CYS A 192 19.46 11.10 -0.04
C CYS A 192 20.62 12.10 -0.09
N TYR A 193 20.28 13.36 -0.32
CA TYR A 193 21.20 14.48 -0.22
C TYR A 193 20.60 15.53 0.70
N ASP A 194 21.34 15.85 1.76
CA ASP A 194 21.06 16.88 2.75
C ASP A 194 21.90 18.11 2.41
N MET A 195 21.23 19.20 2.05
CA MET A 195 21.87 20.48 1.74
C MET A 195 22.25 21.17 3.05
N ILE A 196 23.55 21.14 3.36
CA ILE A 196 24.09 21.81 4.54
C ILE A 196 24.34 23.27 4.17
N ILE A 197 23.55 24.18 4.73
CA ILE A 197 23.72 25.62 4.57
C ILE A 197 24.41 26.14 5.83
N GLY A 198 25.64 26.64 5.70
CA GLY A 198 26.43 27.13 6.84
C GLY A 198 25.64 28.11 7.71
N SER A 199 25.67 27.91 9.03
CA SER A 199 24.97 28.66 10.10
C SER A 199 23.44 28.49 10.20
N SER A 200 22.80 27.63 9.39
CA SER A 200 21.35 27.38 9.47
C SER A 200 21.03 26.11 10.25
N SER A 201 19.97 26.14 11.08
CA SER A 201 19.39 24.95 11.71
C SER A 201 18.47 24.15 10.78
N ILE A 202 18.24 24.65 9.56
CA ILE A 202 17.37 24.08 8.54
C ILE A 202 18.22 23.36 7.50
N VAL A 203 17.89 22.09 7.24
CA VAL A 203 18.59 21.19 6.32
C VAL A 203 17.60 20.73 5.23
N PRO A 204 17.53 21.41 4.07
CA PRO A 204 16.78 20.89 2.94
C PRO A 204 17.29 19.52 2.51
N ASN A 205 16.39 18.60 2.17
CA ASN A 205 16.77 17.26 1.76
C ASN A 205 15.94 16.74 0.59
N ALA A 206 16.59 15.94 -0.24
CA ALA A 206 15.95 15.21 -1.34
C ALA A 206 16.41 13.76 -1.33
N CYS A 207 15.54 12.83 -1.65
CA CYS A 207 15.86 11.41 -1.76
C CYS A 207 15.25 10.78 -3.00
N ILE A 208 15.92 9.75 -3.50
CA ILE A 208 15.41 8.79 -4.47
C ILE A 208 15.67 7.39 -3.94
N GLY A 209 14.76 6.46 -4.20
CA GLY A 209 14.88 5.11 -3.69
C GLY A 209 14.21 4.07 -4.56
N ILE A 210 14.69 2.85 -4.42
CA ILE A 210 14.18 1.66 -5.07
C ILE A 210 13.99 0.57 -4.02
N GLY A 211 12.97 -0.26 -4.19
CA GLY A 211 12.69 -1.31 -3.25
C GLY A 211 11.64 -2.29 -3.73
N GLN A 212 11.18 -3.11 -2.81
CA GLN A 212 10.11 -4.07 -3.06
C GLN A 212 8.98 -3.88 -2.04
N GLY A 213 7.76 -4.13 -2.50
CA GLY A 213 6.56 -4.14 -1.66
C GLY A 213 5.86 -5.48 -1.74
N ILE A 214 5.52 -6.05 -0.59
CA ILE A 214 4.53 -7.12 -0.47
C ILE A 214 3.17 -6.45 -0.38
N ILE A 215 2.37 -6.60 -1.43
CA ILE A 215 1.09 -5.93 -1.60
C ILE A 215 -0.04 -6.94 -1.49
N LYS A 216 -0.98 -6.69 -0.58
CA LYS A 216 -2.27 -7.39 -0.49
C LYS A 216 -3.34 -6.57 -1.18
N PHE A 217 -3.97 -7.15 -2.19
CA PHE A 217 -5.02 -6.51 -2.98
C PHE A 217 -5.97 -7.58 -3.54
N LEU A 218 -7.29 -7.34 -3.46
CA LEU A 218 -8.34 -8.25 -3.94
C LEU A 218 -8.18 -9.71 -3.43
N GLY A 219 -7.75 -9.85 -2.17
CA GLY A 219 -7.48 -11.15 -1.53
C GLY A 219 -6.20 -11.86 -1.98
N GLY A 220 -5.53 -11.38 -3.03
CA GLY A 220 -4.23 -11.88 -3.47
C GLY A 220 -3.07 -11.17 -2.78
N THR A 221 -1.88 -11.79 -2.80
CA THR A 221 -0.62 -11.21 -2.32
C THR A 221 0.41 -11.26 -3.44
N ASN A 222 0.90 -10.10 -3.88
CA ASN A 222 1.87 -9.97 -4.97
C ASN A 222 3.08 -9.16 -4.49
N ILE A 223 4.26 -9.40 -5.09
CA ILE A 223 5.50 -8.67 -4.80
C ILE A 223 5.77 -7.75 -5.97
N HIS A 224 5.83 -6.43 -5.72
CA HIS A 224 6.03 -5.43 -6.76
C HIS A 224 7.30 -4.63 -6.51
N THR A 225 7.96 -4.19 -7.58
CA THR A 225 9.07 -3.24 -7.49
C THR A 225 8.53 -1.84 -7.29
N LEU A 226 9.05 -1.13 -6.30
CA LEU A 226 8.63 0.22 -5.93
C LEU A 226 9.77 1.22 -6.13
N PHE A 227 9.41 2.42 -6.58
CA PHE A 227 10.29 3.58 -6.63
C PHE A 227 9.73 4.66 -5.71
N LYS A 228 10.58 5.31 -4.92
CA LYS A 228 10.19 6.39 -4.01
C LYS A 228 11.03 7.62 -4.29
N ALA A 229 10.40 8.78 -4.30
CA ALA A 229 11.07 10.07 -4.27
C ALA A 229 10.60 10.84 -3.04
N LYS A 230 11.50 11.55 -2.36
CA LYS A 230 11.20 12.40 -1.21
C LYS A 230 11.82 13.77 -1.40
N LEU A 231 11.15 14.80 -0.91
CA LEU A 231 11.68 16.16 -0.84
C LEU A 231 11.17 16.80 0.44
N GLY A 232 12.04 17.45 1.20
CA GLY A 232 11.62 18.05 2.46
C GLY A 232 12.70 18.83 3.17
N LEU A 233 12.50 19.02 4.46
CA LEU A 233 13.32 19.84 5.34
C LEU A 233 13.56 19.09 6.66
N GLY A 234 14.79 19.15 7.16
CA GLY A 234 15.18 18.78 8.52
C GLY A 234 15.40 20.02 9.37
N LEU A 235 15.08 19.92 10.66
CA LEU A 235 15.33 20.91 11.70
C LEU A 235 16.18 20.25 12.77
N LEU A 236 17.36 20.82 13.03
CA LEU A 236 18.25 20.38 14.09
C LEU A 236 17.66 20.79 15.45
N ILE A 237 17.12 19.82 16.20
CA ILE A 237 16.62 20.06 17.55
C ILE A 237 17.77 19.95 18.57
N SER A 238 18.70 19.03 18.33
CA SER A 238 19.90 18.84 19.14
C SER A 238 21.04 18.35 18.24
N PRO A 239 22.30 18.31 18.73
CA PRO A 239 23.42 17.79 17.94
C PRO A 239 23.22 16.37 17.39
N LYS A 240 22.39 15.55 18.04
CA LYS A 240 22.10 14.16 17.66
C LYS A 240 20.66 13.92 17.20
N THR A 241 19.80 14.94 17.19
CA THR A 241 18.36 14.77 16.88
C THR A 241 17.90 15.76 15.82
N ILE A 242 17.34 15.22 14.74
CA ILE A 242 16.75 16.00 13.64
C ILE A 242 15.26 15.68 13.55
N LEU A 243 14.42 16.70 13.60
CA LEU A 243 13.02 16.61 13.19
C LEU A 243 12.93 16.87 11.70
N PHE A 244 12.32 15.98 10.94
CA PHE A 244 12.16 16.18 9.50
C PHE A 244 10.71 16.10 9.07
N ALA A 245 10.41 16.80 7.98
CA ALA A 245 9.15 16.75 7.28
C ALA A 245 9.42 16.67 5.78
N ASN A 246 8.92 15.62 5.12
CA ASN A 246 9.09 15.40 3.69
C ASN A 246 7.75 15.18 3.00
N GLY A 247 7.60 15.70 1.80
CA GLY A 247 6.66 15.16 0.82
C GLY A 247 7.29 13.97 0.11
N TYR A 248 6.51 12.96 -0.22
CA TYR A 248 6.97 11.79 -0.97
C TYR A 248 6.00 11.39 -2.09
N TYR A 249 6.54 10.69 -3.07
CA TYR A 249 5.80 9.99 -4.11
C TYR A 249 6.34 8.57 -4.25
N VAL A 250 5.44 7.59 -4.26
CA VAL A 250 5.74 6.18 -4.48
C VAL A 250 5.07 5.72 -5.77
N LYS A 251 5.84 5.07 -6.63
CA LYS A 251 5.40 4.50 -7.89
C LYS A 251 5.65 3.00 -7.92
N SER A 252 4.64 2.24 -8.32
CA SER A 252 4.80 0.80 -8.59
C SER A 252 5.21 0.59 -10.05
N LYS A 253 6.23 -0.22 -10.29
CA LYS A 253 6.61 -0.63 -11.66
C LYS A 253 5.57 -1.58 -12.24
N ASP A 254 5.19 -2.55 -11.42
CA ASP A 254 4.29 -3.63 -11.80
C ASP A 254 2.86 -3.22 -11.48
N ASN A 255 1.93 -3.53 -12.38
CA ASN A 255 0.51 -3.19 -12.25
C ASN A 255 -0.41 -4.41 -12.36
N ALA A 256 0.13 -5.58 -12.66
CA ALA A 256 -0.63 -6.81 -12.76
C ALA A 256 -0.68 -7.52 -11.40
N PHE A 257 -1.89 -7.86 -10.98
CA PHE A 257 -2.18 -8.64 -9.77
C PHE A 257 -2.73 -10.00 -10.19
N THR A 258 -2.12 -11.05 -9.67
CA THR A 258 -2.48 -12.44 -9.96
C THR A 258 -2.81 -13.20 -8.68
N ASN A 259 -3.32 -14.44 -8.81
CA ASN A 259 -3.68 -15.32 -7.69
C ASN A 259 -4.67 -14.64 -6.73
N LEU A 260 -5.75 -14.10 -7.31
CA LEU A 260 -6.74 -13.29 -6.61
C LEU A 260 -7.86 -14.15 -6.05
N SER A 261 -8.55 -13.64 -5.02
CA SER A 261 -9.66 -14.37 -4.41
C SER A 261 -10.95 -14.14 -5.22
N VAL A 262 -11.43 -15.21 -5.84
CA VAL A 262 -12.67 -15.22 -6.64
C VAL A 262 -13.72 -16.08 -5.97
N GLN A 263 -14.93 -15.54 -5.83
CA GLN A 263 -16.11 -16.21 -5.29
C GLN A 263 -17.02 -16.65 -6.43
N TYR A 264 -17.54 -17.86 -6.31
CA TYR A 264 -18.46 -18.47 -7.28
C TYR A 264 -19.85 -18.58 -6.65
N PRO A 265 -20.62 -17.48 -6.56
CA PRO A 265 -21.97 -17.52 -5.98
C PRO A 265 -22.94 -18.34 -6.85
N VAL A 266 -22.66 -18.42 -8.16
CA VAL A 266 -23.42 -19.17 -9.16
C VAL A 266 -22.48 -20.06 -9.98
N GLU A 267 -22.99 -21.19 -10.50
CA GLU A 267 -22.21 -22.05 -11.39
C GLU A 267 -22.15 -21.44 -12.80
N ILE A 268 -20.94 -21.24 -13.34
CA ILE A 268 -20.77 -20.68 -14.69
C ILE A 268 -21.17 -21.72 -15.73
N SER A 269 -21.99 -21.28 -16.69
CA SER A 269 -22.62 -22.18 -17.67
C SER A 269 -21.73 -22.44 -18.88
N ALA A 270 -21.02 -21.41 -19.36
CA ALA A 270 -20.11 -21.50 -20.49
C ALA A 270 -18.65 -21.69 -20.06
N ALA A 271 -17.92 -22.57 -20.76
CA ALA A 271 -16.49 -22.76 -20.56
C ALA A 271 -15.69 -21.46 -20.83
N PRO A 272 -14.55 -21.23 -20.16
CA PRO A 272 -14.04 -21.97 -18.99
C PRO A 272 -14.89 -21.72 -17.74
N LYS A 273 -15.24 -22.78 -16.98
CA LYS A 273 -16.07 -22.65 -15.76
C LYS A 273 -15.32 -22.02 -14.58
N HIS A 274 -14.00 -22.07 -14.63
CA HIS A 274 -13.11 -21.44 -13.66
C HIS A 274 -12.45 -20.23 -14.31
N ILE A 275 -12.51 -19.08 -13.63
CA ILE A 275 -11.89 -17.84 -14.04
C ILE A 275 -10.77 -17.53 -13.03
N ASP A 276 -9.55 -17.49 -13.52
CA ASP A 276 -8.37 -16.98 -12.79
C ASP A 276 -7.99 -15.62 -13.41
N PRO A 277 -8.52 -14.51 -12.87
CA PRO A 277 -8.34 -13.20 -13.48
C PRO A 277 -6.99 -12.58 -13.11
N THR A 278 -6.36 -11.96 -14.10
CA THR A 278 -5.29 -10.98 -13.89
C THR A 278 -5.92 -9.59 -13.83
N VAL A 279 -5.74 -8.89 -12.71
CA VAL A 279 -6.23 -7.52 -12.54
C VAL A 279 -5.10 -6.53 -12.78
N TYR A 280 -5.33 -5.54 -13.64
CA TYR A 280 -4.39 -4.46 -13.90
C TYR A 280 -4.81 -3.20 -13.16
N PHE A 281 -3.89 -2.69 -12.33
CA PHE A 281 -4.12 -1.59 -11.40
C PHE A 281 -2.80 -0.89 -11.04
N ASN A 282 -2.68 0.41 -11.35
CA ASN A 282 -1.51 1.21 -10.93
C ASN A 282 -1.78 1.76 -9.52
N ALA A 283 -0.96 1.35 -8.55
CA ALA A 283 -1.12 1.70 -7.14
C ALA A 283 -0.19 2.84 -6.67
N ASP A 284 -0.02 3.85 -7.51
CA ASP A 284 0.80 5.02 -7.19
C ASP A 284 0.17 5.84 -6.06
N ASN A 285 1.00 6.48 -5.25
CA ASN A 285 0.54 7.35 -4.17
C ASN A 285 1.54 8.44 -3.86
N TYR A 286 1.04 9.55 -3.33
CA TYR A 286 1.86 10.63 -2.78
C TYR A 286 1.49 10.85 -1.33
N GLY A 287 2.34 11.51 -0.57
CA GLY A 287 2.09 11.72 0.84
C GLY A 287 3.04 12.67 1.51
N CYS A 288 2.85 12.81 2.80
CA CYS A 288 3.72 13.57 3.68
C CYS A 288 4.18 12.66 4.81
N GLU A 289 5.44 12.78 5.20
CA GLU A 289 6.04 12.11 6.34
C GLU A 289 6.60 13.15 7.31
N VAL A 290 6.39 12.93 8.60
CA VAL A 290 7.03 13.70 9.68
C VAL A 290 7.66 12.72 10.64
N GLY A 291 8.92 12.94 11.00
CA GLY A 291 9.66 12.00 11.80
C GLY A 291 10.86 12.57 12.52
N LEU A 292 11.44 11.73 13.36
CA LEU A 292 12.67 12.03 14.08
C LEU A 292 13.79 11.14 13.57
N ARG A 293 14.99 11.71 13.45
CA ARG A 293 16.23 11.01 13.15
C ARG A 293 17.20 11.20 14.30
N PHE A 294 17.83 10.11 14.72
CA PHE A 294 18.80 10.07 15.79
C PHE A 294 20.14 9.61 15.25
N ILE A 295 21.15 10.47 15.33
CA ILE A 295 22.54 10.14 14.99
C ILE A 295 23.14 9.38 16.18
N LEU A 296 23.73 8.22 15.92
CA LEU A 296 24.28 7.31 16.93
C LEU A 296 25.70 7.72 17.30
#